data_AF-A0A952U344-F1
#
_entry.id   AF-A0A952U344-F1
#
_cell.length_a   1.000
_cell.length_b   1.000
_cell.length_c   1.000
_cell.angle_alpha   90.00
_cell.angle_beta   90.00
_cell.angle_gamma   90.00
#
_symmetry.space_group_name_H-M   'P 1'
#
loop_
_entity.id
_entity.type
_entity.pdbx_description
1 polymer ?
#
loop_
_entity_poly.entity_id
_entity_poly.type
_entity_poly.pdbx_seq_one_letter_code
_entity_poly.pdbx_strand_id
1 'polypeptide(L)'
;MSESAILTVKQYGLDPNLAIKSFFKDPDWVLKTAVGGVWNASSLLLMFFLNIYPVLIPIIFTLWAINTGYILRVMRTRLRDPEGVLPAWNDWQDLFVSGMSWLAIVTGVIIVFLFLGATNLLIASILSAIKQYTQLFALWMSASIIFLLAFSLLTNLVLVATMANFAQEENTMAAFAFFKVLKRILKRPGDFVAAWMLGIGIQALSIILPACTIIGIFFLPSTIFAGQLIASSLLAQAWASAETAATGSLSGDDLKTPDSANQSASTPTIGDTPTSSGSINTSTKTKQPEKPKSNSTTEGDKADSE
;
A
#
# COMPACT_ATOMS: atom_id res chain seq x y z
N MET A 1 27.15 -30.22 -3.82
CA MET A 1 27.35 -29.26 -2.72
C MET A 1 26.13 -28.36 -2.67
N SER A 2 25.10 -28.78 -1.93
CA SER A 2 23.90 -27.99 -1.67
C SER A 2 24.18 -27.19 -0.39
N GLU A 3 24.60 -25.95 -0.53
CA GLU A 3 24.40 -24.96 0.53
C GLU A 3 22.90 -24.86 0.73
N SER A 4 22.40 -25.63 1.69
CA SER A 4 21.14 -25.37 2.35
C SER A 4 21.20 -23.93 2.82
N ALA A 5 20.61 -23.04 2.02
CA ALA A 5 20.37 -21.65 2.37
C ALA A 5 19.66 -21.68 3.72
N ILE A 6 20.44 -21.50 4.77
CA ILE A 6 19.96 -21.09 6.07
C ILE A 6 19.31 -19.75 5.75
N LEU A 7 17.99 -19.80 5.50
CA LEU A 7 17.12 -18.66 5.52
C LEU A 7 17.29 -18.14 6.95
N THR A 8 18.30 -17.30 7.15
CA THR A 8 18.48 -16.54 8.36
C THR A 8 17.24 -15.69 8.41
N VAL A 9 16.26 -16.22 9.13
CA VAL A 9 14.97 -15.64 9.36
C VAL A 9 15.22 -14.34 10.13
N LYS A 10 15.47 -13.28 9.37
CA LYS A 10 15.97 -12.00 9.83
C LYS A 10 14.83 -11.28 10.53
N GLN A 11 15.06 -10.96 11.81
CA GLN A 11 14.20 -10.29 12.79
C GLN A 11 12.81 -9.84 12.32
N TYR A 12 11.80 -10.54 12.84
CA TYR A 12 10.36 -10.28 12.67
C TYR A 12 9.87 -9.10 13.51
N GLY A 13 10.37 -7.90 13.26
CA GLY A 13 9.94 -6.69 13.95
C GLY A 13 9.98 -5.47 13.04
N LEU A 14 9.38 -4.38 13.51
CA LEU A 14 9.52 -3.09 12.88
C LEU A 14 10.98 -2.63 13.01
N ASP A 15 11.69 -2.47 11.90
CA ASP A 15 13.05 -1.90 11.87
C ASP A 15 13.04 -0.59 11.06
N PRO A 16 12.84 0.55 11.75
CA PRO A 16 12.81 1.85 11.09
C PRO A 16 14.11 2.18 10.37
N ASN A 17 15.25 1.71 10.89
CA ASN A 17 16.55 1.95 10.27
C ASN A 17 16.65 1.21 8.94
N LEU A 18 16.11 0.00 8.86
CA LEU A 18 16.05 -0.75 7.61
C LEU A 18 15.17 -0.05 6.56
N ALA A 19 14.01 0.48 6.96
CA ALA A 19 13.14 1.22 6.03
C ALA A 19 13.84 2.45 5.43
N ILE A 20 14.56 3.21 6.25
CA ILE A 20 15.29 4.40 5.80
C ILE A 20 16.52 4.00 4.95
N LYS A 21 17.34 3.05 5.43
CA LYS A 21 18.53 2.59 4.70
C LYS A 21 18.17 2.00 3.35
N SER A 22 17.11 1.20 3.27
CA SER A 22 16.66 0.57 2.03
C SER A 22 16.10 1.56 1.02
N PHE A 23 15.54 2.70 1.47
CA PHE A 23 15.16 3.81 0.61
C PHE A 23 16.37 4.46 -0.06
N PHE A 24 17.42 4.75 0.71
CA PHE A 24 18.64 5.41 0.20
C PHE A 24 19.63 4.47 -0.50
N LYS A 25 19.45 3.14 -0.37
CA LYS A 25 20.26 2.14 -1.07
C LYS A 25 20.07 2.17 -2.59
N ASP A 26 18.92 2.65 -3.05
CA ASP A 26 18.60 2.74 -4.48
C ASP A 26 19.29 3.97 -5.10
N PRO A 27 20.23 3.82 -6.05
CA PRO A 27 20.95 4.97 -6.63
C PRO A 27 20.01 5.96 -7.34
N ASP A 28 18.84 5.51 -7.80
CA ASP A 28 17.87 6.31 -8.54
C ASP A 28 16.77 6.90 -7.64
N TRP A 29 16.92 6.83 -6.32
CA TRP A 29 15.90 7.32 -5.37
C TRP A 29 15.54 8.79 -5.61
N VAL A 30 16.54 9.63 -5.95
CA VAL A 30 16.34 11.06 -6.22
C VAL A 30 15.46 11.26 -7.44
N LEU A 31 15.76 10.57 -8.54
CA LEU A 31 14.98 10.67 -9.78
C LEU A 31 13.54 10.20 -9.56
N LYS A 32 13.35 9.07 -8.88
CA LYS A 32 12.02 8.51 -8.61
C LYS A 32 11.19 9.42 -7.72
N THR A 33 11.83 10.04 -6.72
CA THR A 33 11.17 10.99 -5.82
C THR A 33 10.85 12.29 -6.55
N ALA A 34 11.77 12.79 -7.39
CA ALA A 34 11.56 13.99 -8.20
C ALA A 34 10.37 13.83 -9.16
N VAL A 35 10.22 12.67 -9.82
CA VAL A 35 9.07 12.40 -10.70
C VAL A 35 7.75 12.45 -9.94
N GLY A 36 7.65 11.77 -8.78
CA GLY A 36 6.45 11.85 -7.94
C GLY A 36 6.19 13.26 -7.39
N GLY A 37 7.26 13.99 -7.08
CA GLY A 37 7.23 15.40 -6.70
C GLY A 37 6.67 16.30 -7.79
N VAL A 38 7.08 16.11 -9.04
CA VAL A 38 6.55 16.86 -10.20
C VAL A 38 5.06 16.60 -10.39
N TRP A 39 4.60 15.34 -10.24
CA TRP A 39 3.17 15.01 -10.29
C TRP A 39 2.37 15.67 -9.17
N ASN A 40 2.90 15.65 -7.93
CA ASN A 40 2.27 16.33 -6.79
C ASN A 40 2.25 17.86 -6.98
N ALA A 41 3.35 18.45 -7.45
CA ALA A 41 3.45 19.88 -7.72
C ALA A 41 2.46 20.31 -8.81
N SER A 42 2.36 19.52 -9.89
CA SER A 42 1.40 19.75 -10.98
C SER A 42 -0.04 19.65 -10.47
N SER A 43 -0.35 18.66 -9.64
CA SER A 43 -1.66 18.52 -9.00
C SER A 43 -2.00 19.72 -8.12
N LEU A 44 -1.07 20.20 -7.31
CA LEU A 44 -1.26 21.39 -6.46
C LEU A 44 -1.44 22.65 -7.30
N LEU A 45 -0.63 22.84 -8.34
CA LEU A 45 -0.74 23.97 -9.25
C LEU A 45 -2.11 24.01 -9.94
N LEU A 46 -2.59 22.87 -10.44
CA LEU A 46 -3.92 22.75 -11.03
C LEU A 46 -5.04 23.04 -10.01
N MET A 47 -4.84 22.68 -8.75
CA MET A 47 -5.79 23.00 -7.67
C MET A 47 -5.95 24.51 -7.45
N PHE A 48 -4.90 25.32 -7.63
CA PHE A 48 -5.02 26.78 -7.59
C PHE A 48 -5.90 27.34 -8.71
N PHE A 49 -5.88 26.71 -9.90
CA PHE A 49 -6.70 27.11 -11.05
C PHE A 49 -8.14 26.59 -10.98
N LEU A 50 -8.49 25.77 -9.99
CA LEU A 50 -9.78 25.09 -9.89
C LEU A 50 -10.97 26.06 -9.78
N ASN A 51 -10.76 27.22 -9.14
CA ASN A 51 -11.79 28.26 -9.01
C ASN A 51 -12.18 28.84 -10.38
N ILE A 52 -11.22 28.97 -11.28
CA ILE A 52 -11.43 29.50 -12.64
C ILE A 52 -11.92 28.40 -13.59
N TYR A 53 -11.35 27.19 -13.47
CA TYR A 53 -11.57 26.08 -14.40
C TYR A 53 -11.96 24.78 -13.67
N PRO A 54 -13.24 24.60 -13.30
CA PRO A 54 -13.71 23.38 -12.63
C PRO A 54 -13.56 22.12 -13.50
N VAL A 55 -13.41 22.25 -14.82
CA VAL A 55 -13.14 21.14 -15.74
C VAL A 55 -11.81 20.43 -15.47
N LEU A 56 -10.90 21.03 -14.68
CA LEU A 56 -9.61 20.44 -14.32
C LEU A 56 -9.69 19.35 -13.23
N ILE A 57 -10.85 19.20 -12.57
CA ILE A 57 -11.03 18.21 -11.48
C ILE A 57 -10.58 16.80 -11.91
N PRO A 58 -11.03 16.21 -13.05
CA PRO A 58 -10.64 14.85 -13.42
C PRO A 58 -9.12 14.71 -13.62
N ILE A 59 -8.46 15.74 -14.14
CA ILE A 59 -7.01 15.73 -14.38
C ILE A 59 -6.27 15.69 -13.04
N ILE A 60 -6.67 16.53 -12.06
CA ILE A 60 -6.10 16.51 -10.71
C ILE A 60 -6.21 15.11 -10.10
N PHE A 61 -7.40 14.49 -10.17
CA PHE A 61 -7.62 13.14 -9.69
C PHE A 61 -6.73 12.11 -10.39
N THR A 62 -6.51 12.22 -11.71
CA THR A 62 -5.63 11.29 -12.43
C THR A 62 -4.17 11.37 -12.00
N LEU A 63 -3.66 12.58 -11.76
CA LEU A 63 -2.30 12.78 -11.26
C LEU A 63 -2.14 12.20 -9.85
N TRP A 64 -3.13 12.44 -9.00
CA TRP A 64 -3.16 11.90 -7.64
C TRP A 64 -3.25 10.37 -7.63
N ALA A 65 -4.02 9.78 -8.54
CA ALA A 65 -4.14 8.34 -8.71
C ALA A 65 -2.80 7.72 -9.09
N ILE A 66 -2.10 8.27 -10.09
CA ILE A 66 -0.79 7.75 -10.53
C ILE A 66 0.22 7.73 -9.37
N ASN A 67 0.32 8.82 -8.61
CA ASN A 67 1.19 8.89 -7.43
C ASN A 67 0.82 7.85 -6.37
N THR A 68 -0.46 7.71 -6.09
CA THR A 68 -0.95 6.77 -5.09
C THR A 68 -0.73 5.31 -5.50
N GLY A 69 -0.92 5.00 -6.79
CA GLY A 69 -0.59 3.69 -7.35
C GLY A 69 0.89 3.35 -7.24
N TYR A 70 1.77 4.34 -7.39
CA TYR A 70 3.20 4.12 -7.20
C TYR A 70 3.55 3.80 -5.75
N ILE A 71 2.95 4.49 -4.78
CA ILE A 71 3.11 4.18 -3.35
C ILE A 71 2.66 2.74 -3.05
N LEU A 72 1.53 2.31 -3.63
CA LEU A 72 1.06 0.93 -3.51
C LEU A 72 2.02 -0.08 -4.13
N ARG A 73 2.61 0.24 -5.30
CA ARG A 73 3.62 -0.61 -5.92
C ARG A 73 4.87 -0.72 -5.05
N VAL A 74 5.32 0.36 -4.43
CA VAL A 74 6.44 0.36 -3.47
C VAL A 74 6.10 -0.54 -2.29
N MET A 75 4.92 -0.37 -1.70
CA MET A 75 4.46 -1.20 -0.59
C MET A 75 4.43 -2.69 -0.96
N ARG A 76 3.93 -3.04 -2.15
CA ARG A 76 3.95 -4.41 -2.70
C ARG A 76 5.36 -4.99 -2.80
N THR A 77 6.28 -4.23 -3.37
CA THR A 77 7.69 -4.65 -3.47
C THR A 77 8.29 -4.86 -2.08
N ARG A 78 8.03 -3.95 -1.14
CA ARG A 78 8.54 -4.03 0.25
C ARG A 78 7.95 -5.17 1.06
N LEU A 79 6.71 -5.57 0.78
CA LEU A 79 6.09 -6.76 1.38
C LEU A 79 6.76 -8.06 0.92
N ARG A 80 7.25 -8.11 -0.34
CA ARG A 80 7.93 -9.29 -0.90
C ARG A 80 9.41 -9.32 -0.55
N ASP A 81 10.07 -8.16 -0.64
CA ASP A 81 11.47 -7.96 -0.34
C ASP A 81 11.66 -6.66 0.47
N PRO A 82 11.81 -6.75 1.80
CA PRO A 82 12.01 -5.59 2.66
C PRO A 82 13.21 -4.73 2.25
N GLU A 83 14.26 -5.33 1.67
CA GLU A 83 15.50 -4.67 1.27
C GLU A 83 15.55 -4.31 -0.23
N GLY A 84 14.48 -4.58 -0.97
CA GLY A 84 14.39 -4.39 -2.41
C GLY A 84 14.63 -2.93 -2.85
N VAL A 85 14.96 -2.72 -4.13
CA VAL A 85 15.06 -1.36 -4.69
C VAL A 85 13.67 -0.77 -4.95
N LEU A 86 13.55 0.55 -5.10
CA LEU A 86 12.27 1.16 -5.45
C LEU A 86 11.87 0.73 -6.88
N PRO A 87 10.58 0.49 -7.16
CA PRO A 87 10.13 0.14 -8.50
C PRO A 87 10.41 1.28 -9.50
N ALA A 88 10.51 0.95 -10.78
CA ALA A 88 10.61 1.96 -11.82
C ALA A 88 9.25 2.64 -12.08
N TRP A 89 9.30 3.86 -12.63
CA TRP A 89 8.13 4.57 -13.16
C TRP A 89 7.74 4.05 -14.56
N ASN A 90 7.36 2.78 -14.61
CA ASN A 90 6.83 2.11 -15.80
C ASN A 90 5.35 1.75 -15.60
N ASP A 91 4.70 1.28 -16.66
CA ASP A 91 3.31 0.78 -16.59
C ASP A 91 2.35 1.78 -15.94
N TRP A 92 2.36 3.02 -16.45
CA TRP A 92 1.54 4.14 -15.96
C TRP A 92 0.06 3.80 -15.86
N GLN A 93 -0.43 2.95 -16.77
CA GLN A 93 -1.81 2.44 -16.75
C GLN A 93 -2.10 1.59 -15.50
N ASP A 94 -1.19 0.71 -15.10
CA ASP A 94 -1.33 -0.09 -13.89
C ASP A 94 -1.26 0.77 -12.62
N LEU A 95 -0.34 1.75 -12.61
CA LEU A 95 -0.26 2.75 -11.54
C LEU A 95 -1.58 3.52 -11.42
N PHE A 96 -2.13 3.98 -12.53
CA PHE A 96 -3.40 4.69 -12.55
C PHE A 96 -4.56 3.82 -12.04
N VAL A 97 -4.70 2.58 -12.52
CA VAL A 97 -5.81 1.69 -12.12
C VAL A 97 -5.73 1.32 -10.64
N SER A 98 -4.55 0.95 -10.14
CA SER A 98 -4.35 0.62 -8.72
C SER A 98 -4.58 1.83 -7.81
N GLY A 99 -4.09 3.01 -8.22
CA GLY A 99 -4.30 4.26 -7.50
C GLY A 99 -5.76 4.72 -7.48
N MET A 100 -6.46 4.67 -8.61
CA MET A 100 -7.89 4.98 -8.71
C MET A 100 -8.73 4.06 -7.84
N SER A 101 -8.42 2.77 -7.83
CA SER A 101 -9.12 1.78 -6.99
C SER A 101 -8.98 2.13 -5.51
N TRP A 102 -7.76 2.49 -5.08
CA TRP A 102 -7.51 2.92 -3.72
C TRP A 102 -8.19 4.24 -3.37
N LEU A 103 -8.11 5.25 -4.25
CA LEU A 103 -8.80 6.52 -4.05
C LEU A 103 -10.31 6.33 -3.91
N ALA A 104 -10.92 5.44 -4.70
CA ALA A 104 -12.34 5.12 -4.57
C ALA A 104 -12.69 4.55 -3.17
N ILE A 105 -11.83 3.68 -2.63
CA ILE A 105 -11.97 3.15 -1.26
C ILE A 105 -11.86 4.29 -0.23
N VAL A 106 -10.81 5.13 -0.33
CA VAL A 106 -10.61 6.28 0.57
C VAL A 106 -11.79 7.24 0.51
N THR A 107 -12.27 7.57 -0.69
CA THR A 107 -13.45 8.43 -0.89
C THR A 107 -14.69 7.83 -0.25
N GLY A 108 -14.91 6.51 -0.37
CA GLY A 108 -16.01 5.82 0.31
C GLY A 108 -15.97 6.01 1.83
N VAL A 109 -14.78 5.86 2.43
CA VAL A 109 -14.57 6.09 3.88
C VAL A 109 -14.80 7.55 4.26
N ILE A 110 -14.32 8.50 3.45
CA ILE A 110 -14.54 9.94 3.65
C ILE A 110 -16.03 10.28 3.59
N ILE A 111 -16.80 9.71 2.65
CA ILE A 111 -18.25 9.94 2.55
C ILE A 111 -18.97 9.49 3.82
N VAL A 112 -18.61 8.33 4.38
CA VAL A 112 -19.17 7.86 5.66
C VAL A 112 -18.85 8.85 6.79
N PHE A 113 -17.61 9.34 6.85
CA PHE A 113 -17.22 10.33 7.86
C PHE A 113 -17.98 11.66 7.71
N LEU A 114 -18.14 12.15 6.47
CA LEU A 114 -18.93 13.34 6.18
C LEU A 114 -20.40 13.17 6.57
N PHE A 115 -20.98 11.99 6.33
CA PHE A 115 -22.35 11.67 6.73
C PHE A 115 -22.52 11.69 8.26
N LEU A 116 -21.58 11.10 9.01
CA LEU A 116 -21.59 11.14 10.48
C LEU A 116 -21.45 12.57 11.01
N GLY A 117 -20.53 13.35 10.44
CA GLY A 117 -20.33 14.76 10.79
C GLY A 117 -21.58 15.62 10.50
N ALA A 118 -22.19 15.45 9.33
CA ALA A 118 -23.41 16.16 8.95
C ALA A 118 -24.60 15.79 9.86
N THR A 119 -24.76 14.52 10.18
CA THR A 119 -25.79 14.04 11.12
C THR A 119 -25.59 14.64 12.50
N ASN A 120 -24.33 14.70 12.98
CA ASN A 120 -24.01 15.32 14.25
C ASN A 120 -24.36 16.81 14.25
N LEU A 121 -23.98 17.57 13.21
CA LEU A 121 -24.33 18.99 13.08
C LEU A 121 -25.84 19.23 13.00
N LEU A 122 -26.58 18.34 12.33
CA LEU A 122 -28.04 18.41 12.28
C LEU A 122 -28.66 18.24 13.67
N ILE A 123 -28.21 17.23 14.45
CA ILE A 123 -28.65 17.02 15.83
C ILE A 123 -28.32 18.25 16.68
N ALA A 124 -27.13 18.83 16.52
CA ALA A 124 -26.73 20.06 17.21
C ALA A 124 -27.72 21.20 16.94
N SER A 125 -28.09 21.40 15.67
CA SER A 125 -29.00 22.46 15.25
C SER A 125 -30.40 22.31 15.84
N ILE A 126 -30.91 21.07 15.90
CA ILE A 126 -32.22 20.76 16.49
C ILE A 126 -32.20 20.99 18.00
N LEU A 127 -31.16 20.51 18.70
CA LEU A 127 -31.04 20.68 20.16
C LEU A 127 -30.90 22.16 20.54
N SER A 128 -30.15 22.93 19.77
CA SER A 128 -30.00 24.39 19.97
C SER A 128 -31.32 25.15 19.79
N ALA A 129 -32.23 24.65 18.94
CA ALA A 129 -33.52 25.29 18.72
C ALA A 129 -34.53 25.03 19.85
N ILE A 130 -34.43 23.87 20.53
CA ILE A 130 -35.42 23.43 21.53
C ILE A 130 -35.06 23.90 22.95
N LYS A 131 -33.77 23.97 23.30
CA LYS A 131 -33.32 24.20 24.69
C LYS A 131 -32.30 25.33 24.78
N GLN A 132 -32.67 26.42 25.47
CA GLN A 132 -31.74 27.48 25.93
C GLN A 132 -30.77 27.02 27.05
N TYR A 133 -30.54 25.71 27.21
CA TYR A 133 -29.62 25.19 28.22
C TYR A 133 -28.19 25.15 27.66
N THR A 134 -27.46 26.22 27.91
CA THR A 134 -26.08 26.43 27.40
C THR A 134 -25.08 25.37 27.88
N GLN A 135 -25.22 24.86 29.12
CA GLN A 135 -24.24 23.92 29.70
C GLN A 135 -24.29 22.51 29.11
N LEU A 136 -25.48 21.90 28.98
CA LEU A 136 -25.62 20.56 28.40
C LEU A 136 -25.26 20.55 26.91
N PHE A 137 -25.57 21.63 26.19
CA PHE A 137 -25.16 21.79 24.79
C PHE A 137 -23.64 21.86 24.65
N ALA A 138 -22.95 22.63 25.50
CA ALA A 138 -21.50 22.72 25.49
C ALA A 138 -20.84 21.36 25.78
N LEU A 139 -21.35 20.60 26.75
CA LEU A 139 -20.87 19.26 27.07
C LEU A 139 -21.09 18.27 25.92
N TRP A 140 -22.25 18.31 25.27
CA TRP A 140 -22.55 17.46 24.12
C TRP A 140 -21.66 17.81 22.92
N MET A 141 -21.44 19.10 22.64
CA MET A 141 -20.55 19.57 21.58
C MET A 141 -19.10 19.13 21.82
N SER A 142 -18.57 19.30 23.04
CA SER A 142 -17.21 18.90 23.36
C SER A 142 -17.02 17.38 23.27
N ALA A 143 -17.97 16.60 23.80
CA ALA A 143 -17.97 15.14 23.69
C ALA A 143 -18.02 14.68 22.23
N SER A 144 -18.84 15.34 21.40
CA SER A 144 -18.97 15.01 19.98
C SER A 144 -17.70 15.33 19.19
N ILE A 145 -17.03 16.45 19.49
CA ILE A 145 -15.74 16.80 18.87
C ILE A 145 -14.66 15.79 19.26
N ILE A 146 -14.55 15.43 20.53
CA ILE A 146 -13.59 14.42 21.01
C ILE A 146 -13.88 13.07 20.35
N PHE A 147 -15.15 12.67 20.26
CA PHE A 147 -15.56 11.45 19.58
C PHE A 147 -15.18 11.45 18.10
N LEU A 148 -15.50 12.52 17.35
CA LEU A 148 -15.16 12.65 15.94
C LEU A 148 -13.63 12.62 15.71
N LEU A 149 -12.86 13.25 16.59
CA LEU A 149 -11.40 13.23 16.52
C LEU A 149 -10.86 11.82 16.78
N ALA A 150 -11.31 11.16 17.85
CA ALA A 150 -10.89 9.79 18.18
C ALA A 150 -11.28 8.81 17.06
N PHE A 151 -12.48 8.94 16.51
CA PHE A 151 -12.95 8.13 15.40
C PHE A 151 -12.16 8.39 14.10
N SER A 152 -11.80 9.64 13.83
CA SER A 152 -10.95 10.01 12.68
C SER A 152 -9.55 9.39 12.80
N LEU A 153 -8.93 9.46 13.98
CA LEU A 153 -7.62 8.83 14.23
C LEU A 153 -7.69 7.31 14.08
N LEU A 154 -8.72 6.67 14.64
CA LEU A 154 -8.92 5.22 14.50
C LEU A 154 -9.14 4.83 13.03
N THR A 155 -9.97 5.58 12.31
CA THR A 155 -10.23 5.35 10.88
C THR A 155 -8.96 5.52 10.07
N ASN A 156 -8.13 6.53 10.37
CA ASN A 156 -6.86 6.75 9.70
C ASN A 156 -5.89 5.58 9.93
N LEU A 157 -5.76 5.10 11.17
CA LEU A 157 -4.94 3.91 11.50
C LEU A 157 -5.41 2.68 10.72
N VAL A 158 -6.72 2.42 10.71
CA VAL A 158 -7.28 1.27 9.97
C VAL A 158 -7.11 1.44 8.46
N LEU A 159 -7.28 2.66 7.93
CA LEU A 159 -7.12 2.93 6.50
C LEU A 159 -5.69 2.63 6.05
N VAL A 160 -4.70 3.07 6.83
CA VAL A 160 -3.29 2.77 6.59
C VAL A 160 -3.08 1.24 6.57
N ALA A 161 -3.52 0.50 7.58
CA ALA A 161 -3.41 -0.96 7.58
C ALA A 161 -4.16 -1.65 6.42
N THR A 162 -5.31 -1.11 6.02
CA THR A 162 -6.09 -1.60 4.87
C THR A 162 -5.33 -1.40 3.56
N MET A 163 -4.53 -0.32 3.44
CA MET A 163 -3.65 -0.08 2.30
C MET A 163 -2.64 -1.22 2.14
N ALA A 164 -2.07 -1.72 3.24
CA ALA A 164 -1.16 -2.86 3.21
C ALA A 164 -1.86 -4.16 2.81
N ASN A 165 -3.08 -4.39 3.28
CA ASN A 165 -3.89 -5.54 2.84
C ASN A 165 -4.21 -5.47 1.34
N PHE A 166 -4.61 -4.29 0.86
CA PHE A 166 -4.91 -4.05 -0.54
C PHE A 166 -3.67 -4.23 -1.42
N ALA A 167 -2.51 -3.75 -0.96
CA ALA A 167 -1.24 -3.99 -1.61
C ALA A 167 -0.93 -5.50 -1.69
N GLN A 168 -1.11 -6.26 -0.59
CA GLN A 168 -0.81 -7.70 -0.58
C GLN A 168 -1.72 -8.52 -1.50
N GLU A 169 -3.02 -8.25 -1.51
CA GLU A 169 -4.00 -9.10 -2.20
C GLU A 169 -4.31 -8.66 -3.64
N GLU A 170 -3.98 -7.42 -4.02
CA GLU A 170 -4.26 -6.82 -5.34
C GLU A 170 -5.75 -6.91 -5.77
N ASN A 171 -6.65 -7.17 -4.83
CA ASN A 171 -8.09 -7.31 -5.05
C ASN A 171 -8.85 -6.20 -4.31
N THR A 172 -9.77 -5.52 -4.99
CA THR A 172 -10.60 -4.46 -4.40
C THR A 172 -11.48 -4.98 -3.26
N MET A 173 -11.93 -6.24 -3.31
CA MET A 173 -12.70 -6.87 -2.23
C MET A 173 -11.87 -7.02 -0.94
N ALA A 174 -10.55 -7.16 -1.07
CA ALA A 174 -9.65 -7.27 0.08
C ALA A 174 -9.63 -5.99 0.93
N ALA A 175 -9.84 -4.83 0.31
CA ALA A 175 -9.92 -3.56 1.03
C ALA A 175 -11.16 -3.47 1.94
N PHE A 176 -12.22 -4.20 1.61
CA PHE A 176 -13.44 -4.28 2.44
C PHE A 176 -13.39 -5.37 3.51
N ALA A 177 -12.32 -6.16 3.57
CA ALA A 177 -12.12 -7.17 4.60
C ALA A 177 -11.70 -6.54 5.95
N PHE A 178 -12.47 -5.55 6.44
CA PHE A 178 -12.18 -4.77 7.64
C PHE A 178 -11.89 -5.64 8.87
N PHE A 179 -12.70 -6.69 9.08
CA PHE A 179 -12.49 -7.61 10.20
C PHE A 179 -11.19 -8.41 10.08
N LYS A 180 -10.75 -8.74 8.86
CA LYS A 180 -9.47 -9.42 8.62
C LYS A 180 -8.32 -8.49 8.98
N VAL A 181 -8.38 -7.24 8.51
CA VAL A 181 -7.39 -6.20 8.80
C VAL A 181 -7.33 -5.94 10.31
N LEU A 182 -8.47 -5.74 10.96
CA LEU A 182 -8.54 -5.47 12.40
C LEU A 182 -8.03 -6.64 13.23
N LYS A 183 -8.40 -7.88 12.88
CA LYS A 183 -7.86 -9.10 13.53
C LYS A 183 -6.35 -9.19 13.37
N ARG A 184 -5.80 -8.76 12.23
CA ARG A 184 -4.35 -8.73 11.99
C ARG A 184 -3.65 -7.62 12.80
N ILE A 185 -4.23 -6.42 12.88
CA ILE A 185 -3.73 -5.33 13.75
C ILE A 185 -3.71 -5.77 15.21
N LEU A 186 -4.78 -6.40 15.71
CA LEU A 186 -4.92 -6.84 17.10
C LEU A 186 -3.89 -7.89 17.53
N LYS A 187 -3.27 -8.62 16.59
CA LYS A 187 -2.19 -9.57 16.91
C LYS A 187 -0.90 -8.88 17.33
N ARG A 188 -0.61 -7.70 16.77
CA ARG A 188 0.59 -6.91 17.06
C ARG A 188 0.29 -5.40 17.01
N PRO A 189 -0.54 -4.89 17.92
CA PRO A 189 -0.97 -3.49 17.88
C PRO A 189 0.22 -2.52 18.05
N GLY A 190 1.24 -2.91 18.82
CA GLY A 190 2.44 -2.11 19.03
C GLY A 190 3.19 -1.79 17.75
N ASP A 191 3.44 -2.79 16.89
CA ASP A 191 4.16 -2.62 15.62
C ASP A 191 3.39 -1.68 14.67
N PHE A 192 2.06 -1.83 14.59
CA PHE A 192 1.22 -0.97 13.75
C PHE A 192 1.14 0.46 14.26
N VAL A 193 0.94 0.66 15.56
CA VAL A 193 0.89 2.00 16.16
C VAL A 193 2.24 2.69 16.03
N ALA A 194 3.34 1.97 16.23
CA ALA A 194 4.69 2.51 16.05
C ALA A 194 4.95 2.90 14.59
N ALA A 195 4.62 2.03 13.62
CA ALA A 195 4.77 2.33 12.19
C ALA A 195 3.89 3.52 11.76
N TRP A 196 2.66 3.60 12.25
CA TRP A 196 1.74 4.70 11.99
C TRP A 196 2.25 6.02 12.57
N MET A 197 2.72 6.02 13.82
CA MET A 197 3.27 7.21 14.47
C MET A 197 4.55 7.70 13.81
N LEU A 198 5.46 6.77 13.46
CA LEU A 198 6.64 7.10 12.67
C LEU A 198 6.28 7.64 11.29
N GLY A 199 5.27 7.06 10.64
CA GLY A 199 4.73 7.57 9.38
C GLY A 199 4.27 9.01 9.49
N ILE A 200 3.44 9.34 10.49
CA ILE A 200 2.99 10.72 10.75
C ILE A 200 4.18 11.64 11.04
N GLY A 201 5.13 11.20 11.87
CA GLY A 201 6.33 11.96 12.20
C GLY A 201 7.19 12.28 10.97
N ILE A 202 7.40 11.31 10.08
CA ILE A 202 8.13 11.48 8.83
C ILE A 202 7.40 12.44 7.90
N GLN A 203 6.06 12.36 7.80
CA GLN A 203 5.27 13.31 7.01
C GLN A 203 5.39 14.74 7.56
N ALA A 204 5.28 14.90 8.88
CA ALA A 204 5.43 16.20 9.52
C ALA A 204 6.84 16.78 9.26
N LEU A 205 7.90 15.98 9.41
CA LEU A 205 9.26 16.40 9.08
C LEU A 205 9.43 16.76 7.60
N SER A 206 8.78 16.01 6.71
CA SER A 206 8.80 16.29 5.26
C SER A 206 8.13 17.62 4.90
N ILE A 207 7.23 18.12 5.74
CA ILE A 207 6.60 19.45 5.58
C ILE A 207 7.44 20.53 6.26
N ILE A 208 7.90 20.29 7.49
CA ILE A 208 8.61 21.28 8.31
C ILE A 208 9.97 21.62 7.70
N LEU A 209 10.78 20.62 7.32
CA LEU A 209 12.15 20.85 6.86
C LEU A 209 12.23 21.77 5.62
N PRO A 210 11.44 21.54 4.55
CA PRO A 210 11.48 22.44 3.39
C PRO A 210 10.85 23.80 3.70
N ALA A 211 9.79 23.85 4.53
CA ALA A 211 9.12 25.10 4.90
C ALA A 211 10.03 26.05 5.71
N CYS A 212 11.01 25.53 6.45
CA CYS A 212 12.01 26.35 7.15
C CYS A 212 12.96 27.11 6.21
N THR A 213 12.94 26.85 4.89
CA THR A 213 13.82 27.51 3.92
C THR A 213 13.03 28.08 2.75
N ILE A 214 13.38 29.28 2.29
CA ILE A 214 12.68 29.93 1.15
C ILE A 214 12.78 29.06 -0.11
N ILE A 215 13.96 28.47 -0.36
CA ILE A 215 14.20 27.59 -1.51
C ILE A 215 13.48 26.24 -1.32
N GLY A 216 13.35 25.75 -0.08
CA GLY A 216 12.74 24.45 0.23
C GLY A 216 11.26 24.36 -0.11
N ILE A 217 10.52 25.47 -0.13
CA ILE A 217 9.10 25.48 -0.54
C ILE A 217 8.90 24.86 -1.93
N PHE A 218 9.83 25.05 -2.87
CA PHE A 218 9.77 24.42 -4.20
C PHE A 218 9.96 22.90 -4.16
N PHE A 219 10.62 22.38 -3.12
CA PHE A 219 10.87 20.95 -2.90
C PHE A 219 9.81 20.27 -2.03
N LEU A 220 8.82 21.03 -1.51
CA LEU A 220 7.77 20.50 -0.64
C LEU A 220 6.99 19.33 -1.29
N PRO A 221 6.57 19.38 -2.57
CA PRO A 221 5.85 18.26 -3.18
C PRO A 221 6.68 16.97 -3.30
N SER A 222 7.98 17.12 -3.52
CA SER A 222 8.95 16.02 -3.65
C SER A 222 9.26 15.39 -2.28
N THR A 223 9.47 16.21 -1.26
CA THR A 223 9.78 15.75 0.10
C THR A 223 8.57 15.08 0.77
N ILE A 224 7.35 15.61 0.59
CA ILE A 224 6.13 14.91 1.01
C ILE A 224 6.04 13.52 0.36
N PHE A 225 6.31 13.43 -0.95
CA PHE A 225 6.29 12.15 -1.64
C PHE A 225 7.35 11.18 -1.10
N ALA A 226 8.57 11.63 -0.84
CA ALA A 226 9.61 10.83 -0.19
C ALA A 226 9.14 10.29 1.17
N GLY A 227 8.52 11.16 1.99
CA GLY A 227 7.95 10.77 3.28
C GLY A 227 6.88 9.71 3.14
N GLN A 228 6.03 9.78 2.11
CA GLN A 228 5.03 8.75 1.79
C GLN A 228 5.65 7.40 1.43
N LEU A 229 6.75 7.40 0.66
CA LEU A 229 7.47 6.17 0.31
C LEU A 229 8.09 5.50 1.55
N ILE A 230 8.72 6.26 2.43
CA ILE A 230 9.31 5.70 3.67
C ILE A 230 8.20 5.20 4.60
N ALA A 231 7.13 5.98 4.80
CA ALA A 231 5.98 5.57 5.61
C ALA A 231 5.33 4.28 5.08
N SER A 232 5.20 4.13 3.76
CA SER A 232 4.68 2.91 3.15
C SER A 232 5.57 1.69 3.39
N SER A 233 6.89 1.90 3.46
CA SER A 233 7.87 0.84 3.73
C SER A 233 7.81 0.39 5.19
N LEU A 234 7.68 1.33 6.15
CA LEU A 234 7.46 1.02 7.57
C LEU A 234 6.19 0.20 7.78
N LEU A 235 5.12 0.60 7.10
CA LEU A 235 3.86 -0.10 7.19
C LEU A 235 3.93 -1.52 6.60
N ALA A 236 4.63 -1.69 5.47
CA ALA A 236 4.86 -3.01 4.90
C ALA A 236 5.59 -3.94 5.88
N GLN A 237 6.59 -3.43 6.60
CA GLN A 237 7.29 -4.20 7.64
C GLN A 237 6.38 -4.59 8.80
N ALA A 238 5.58 -3.65 9.33
CA ALA A 238 4.61 -3.95 10.39
C ALA A 238 3.56 -4.97 9.94
N TRP A 239 3.15 -4.91 8.67
CA TRP A 239 2.22 -5.86 8.09
C TRP A 239 2.81 -7.28 7.98
N ALA A 240 4.04 -7.39 7.49
CA ALA A 240 4.76 -8.66 7.38
C ALA A 240 5.09 -9.28 8.76
N SER A 241 5.39 -8.45 9.77
CA SER A 241 5.65 -8.94 11.13
C SER A 241 4.40 -9.58 11.75
N ALA A 242 3.22 -9.02 11.49
CA ALA A 242 1.95 -9.55 11.97
C ALA A 242 1.54 -10.87 11.29
N GLU A 243 1.94 -11.08 10.03
CA GLU A 243 1.71 -12.34 9.31
C GLU A 243 2.53 -13.49 9.89
N THR A 244 3.80 -13.23 10.20
CA THR A 244 4.68 -14.24 10.82
C THR A 244 4.19 -14.62 12.21
N ALA A 245 3.71 -13.66 13.00
CA ALA A 245 3.14 -13.94 14.31
C ALA A 245 1.96 -14.92 14.24
N ALA A 246 1.21 -14.91 13.15
CA ALA A 246 0.09 -15.81 12.94
C ALA A 246 0.56 -17.26 12.66
N THR A 247 1.60 -17.44 11.86
CA THR A 247 2.11 -18.77 11.48
C THR A 247 2.92 -19.42 12.61
N GLY A 248 3.71 -18.63 13.35
CA GLY A 248 4.51 -19.12 14.48
C GLY A 248 3.69 -19.72 15.62
N SER A 249 2.47 -19.23 15.85
CA SER A 249 1.57 -19.77 16.88
C SER A 249 1.10 -21.21 16.62
N LEU A 250 1.16 -21.69 15.38
CA LEU A 250 0.70 -23.03 15.02
C LEU A 250 1.81 -24.08 15.08
N SER A 251 3.07 -23.68 15.04
CA SER A 251 4.21 -24.62 15.03
C SER A 251 4.72 -25.00 16.43
N GLY A 252 4.26 -24.32 17.48
CA GLY A 252 4.81 -24.44 18.84
C GLY A 252 4.18 -25.52 19.74
N ASP A 253 2.91 -25.87 19.51
CA ASP A 253 2.18 -26.81 20.40
C ASP A 253 2.16 -28.25 19.89
N ASP A 254 2.40 -28.50 18.60
CA ASP A 254 2.39 -29.84 18.01
C ASP A 254 3.75 -30.57 18.08
N LEU A 255 4.78 -29.93 18.63
CA LEU A 255 6.07 -30.57 18.91
C LEU A 255 6.25 -30.96 20.39
N LYS A 256 5.15 -31.29 21.09
CA LYS A 256 5.23 -32.25 22.19
C LYS A 256 5.41 -33.64 21.57
N THR A 257 6.67 -33.99 21.32
CA THR A 257 7.13 -35.37 21.13
C THR A 257 6.40 -36.28 22.11
N PRO A 258 5.55 -37.21 21.66
CA PRO A 258 5.19 -38.35 22.48
C PRO A 258 6.50 -39.08 22.75
N ASP A 259 6.79 -39.29 24.03
CA ASP A 259 7.90 -40.10 24.50
C ASP A 259 7.97 -41.42 23.72
N SER A 260 9.13 -41.63 23.08
CA SER A 260 9.94 -42.82 23.29
C SER A 260 9.18 -44.14 23.46
N ALA A 261 8.82 -44.79 22.36
CA ALA A 261 8.69 -46.25 22.36
C ALA A 261 8.98 -46.86 20.98
N ASN A 262 10.22 -47.33 20.84
CA ASN A 262 10.50 -48.68 20.38
C ASN A 262 10.24 -49.00 18.89
N GLN A 263 11.30 -49.04 18.07
CA GLN A 263 11.54 -50.21 17.19
C GLN A 263 12.93 -50.24 16.58
N SER A 264 13.67 -51.26 17.03
CA SER A 264 14.86 -51.85 16.43
C SER A 264 14.55 -52.52 15.09
N ALA A 265 15.54 -52.45 14.19
CA ALA A 265 15.92 -53.46 13.18
C ALA A 265 14.89 -53.90 12.12
N SER A 266 15.18 -53.63 10.84
CA SER A 266 15.79 -54.61 9.92
C SER A 266 15.78 -54.11 8.47
N THR A 267 16.95 -54.20 7.82
CA THR A 267 17.16 -54.12 6.37
C THR A 267 16.66 -55.42 5.72
N PRO A 268 15.98 -55.39 4.55
CA PRO A 268 16.63 -55.96 3.37
C PRO A 268 16.28 -55.33 2.00
N THR A 269 17.31 -55.24 1.17
CA THR A 269 17.43 -55.75 -0.22
C THR A 269 16.38 -55.41 -1.31
N ILE A 270 16.85 -54.57 -2.26
CA ILE A 270 16.84 -54.67 -3.74
C ILE A 270 15.79 -55.59 -4.40
N GLY A 271 14.97 -54.99 -5.27
CA GLY A 271 14.21 -55.67 -6.32
C GLY A 271 13.78 -54.69 -7.43
N ASP A 272 14.39 -54.82 -8.60
CA ASP A 272 14.05 -54.13 -9.86
C ASP A 272 12.70 -54.59 -10.44
N THR A 273 11.88 -53.69 -10.98
CA THR A 273 11.40 -53.69 -12.40
C THR A 273 10.44 -52.52 -12.70
N PRO A 274 10.31 -52.09 -13.98
CA PRO A 274 9.65 -50.86 -14.40
C PRO A 274 8.25 -51.11 -14.99
N THR A 275 7.29 -50.19 -14.84
CA THR A 275 6.33 -49.86 -15.92
C THR A 275 5.46 -48.64 -15.63
N SER A 276 5.18 -47.91 -16.71
CA SER A 276 3.94 -47.18 -17.02
C SER A 276 3.69 -45.84 -16.29
N SER A 277 4.04 -44.70 -16.89
CA SER A 277 3.22 -43.97 -17.88
C SER A 277 1.94 -43.37 -17.27
N GLY A 278 1.96 -42.07 -17.00
CA GLY A 278 0.81 -41.30 -16.53
C GLY A 278 1.10 -39.80 -16.43
N SER A 279 1.52 -39.18 -17.54
CA SER A 279 1.68 -37.73 -17.66
C SER A 279 0.31 -37.06 -17.77
N ILE A 280 -0.11 -36.31 -16.74
CA ILE A 280 -1.21 -35.33 -16.83
C ILE A 280 -0.57 -33.95 -16.84
N ASN A 281 -0.29 -33.47 -18.05
CA ASN A 281 0.08 -32.08 -18.33
C ASN A 281 -1.20 -31.23 -18.39
N THR A 282 -1.54 -30.53 -17.31
CA THR A 282 -2.49 -29.41 -17.36
C THR A 282 -1.73 -28.13 -17.70
N SER A 283 -1.40 -27.99 -18.98
CA SER A 283 -0.90 -26.74 -19.56
C SER A 283 -2.09 -25.85 -19.92
N THR A 284 -2.40 -24.89 -19.05
CA THR A 284 -3.37 -23.83 -19.36
C THR A 284 -2.74 -22.84 -20.33
N LYS A 285 -2.90 -23.13 -21.61
CA LYS A 285 -2.43 -22.33 -22.74
C LYS A 285 -3.30 -21.07 -22.87
N THR A 286 -2.88 -19.98 -22.24
CA THR A 286 -3.47 -18.65 -22.46
C THR A 286 -3.20 -18.22 -23.90
N LYS A 287 -4.29 -18.09 -24.64
CA LYS A 287 -4.37 -17.72 -26.05
C LYS A 287 -3.88 -16.28 -26.24
N GLN A 288 -2.68 -16.12 -26.80
CA GLN A 288 -2.14 -14.83 -27.23
C GLN A 288 -2.86 -14.39 -28.51
N PRO A 289 -3.39 -13.16 -28.60
CA PRO A 289 -4.03 -12.69 -29.82
C PRO A 289 -2.98 -12.42 -30.90
N GLU A 290 -3.21 -13.04 -32.04
CA GLU A 290 -2.46 -12.99 -33.29
C GLU A 290 -2.43 -11.55 -33.83
N LYS A 291 -1.24 -10.99 -34.00
CA LYS A 291 -1.02 -9.67 -34.57
C LYS A 291 -1.12 -9.78 -36.11
N PRO A 292 -1.92 -8.95 -36.80
CA PRO A 292 -2.04 -9.03 -38.25
C PRO A 292 -0.73 -8.58 -38.92
N LYS A 293 -0.16 -9.45 -39.75
CA LYS A 293 0.88 -9.11 -40.72
C LYS A 293 0.25 -8.25 -41.82
N SER A 294 0.53 -6.95 -41.83
CA SER A 294 0.27 -6.12 -43.01
C SER A 294 1.37 -6.34 -44.04
N ASN A 295 1.02 -7.04 -45.12
CA ASN A 295 1.77 -7.04 -46.36
C ASN A 295 1.77 -5.61 -46.95
N SER A 296 2.95 -5.11 -47.31
CA SER A 296 3.07 -4.05 -48.32
C SER A 296 4.22 -4.44 -49.27
N THR A 297 3.79 -5.02 -50.38
CA THR A 297 4.44 -5.08 -51.71
C THR A 297 3.44 -4.25 -52.56
N THR A 298 3.76 -3.36 -53.48
CA THR A 298 4.83 -3.25 -54.47
C THR A 298 4.67 -1.86 -55.15
N GLU A 299 5.68 -1.43 -55.91
CA GLU A 299 5.56 -0.79 -57.24
C GLU A 299 5.53 0.73 -57.44
N GLY A 300 6.33 1.16 -58.45
CA GLY A 300 6.38 2.48 -59.09
C GLY A 300 7.75 3.14 -58.88
N ASP A 301 8.84 2.80 -59.56
CA ASP A 301 9.17 2.86 -61.01
C ASP A 301 9.10 4.26 -61.65
N LYS A 302 10.30 4.74 -62.03
CA LYS A 302 10.71 5.70 -63.08
C LYS A 302 9.95 7.01 -63.36
N ALA A 303 10.71 8.10 -63.40
CA ALA A 303 10.93 8.88 -64.64
C ALA A 303 12.17 9.78 -64.53
N ASP A 304 13.13 9.55 -65.44
CA ASP A 304 14.14 10.49 -65.91
C ASP A 304 13.51 11.52 -66.90
N SER A 305 14.26 12.59 -67.22
CA SER A 305 14.05 13.67 -68.22
C SER A 305 13.02 14.75 -67.82
N GLU A 306 13.29 16.06 -67.86
CA GLU A 306 14.26 16.91 -68.60
C GLU A 306 15.05 17.88 -67.70
#